data_AF-A0A2X0MV16-F1
#
_entry.id   AF-A0A2X0MV16-F1
#
_cell.length_a   1.000
_cell.length_b   1.000
_cell.length_c   1.000
_cell.angle_alpha   90.00
_cell.angle_beta   90.00
_cell.angle_gamma   90.00
#
_symmetry.space_group_name_H-M   'P 1'
#
loop_
_entity.id
_entity.type
_entity.pdbx_description
1 polymer ?
#
loop_
_entity_poly.entity_id
_entity_poly.type
_entity_poly.pdbx_seq_one_letter_code
_entity_poly.pdbx_strand_id
1 'polypeptide(L)'
;MSDDALKSSTLAVPPPRPPTQVAAFAASDLLRDTNGYQDWVLTLCSRLPSDVIDYLQSGVPSSSWPPSYVSLWDHYARASICAAVNPWMVLPGLSQYFGDPRSGHKIWVALRMRYGTVSVVDLLPVISRLFSPDPMPDTANEFLQFRDRFENDSRLLDNSKVTTDSLLVSHSLARMPSSLSAWRTTFVNSQGTSRTLPPAAQILDRIYREIKACPVDSPVAATTTSQQRVPHMNHLTAQAVVSL
;
A
#
# COMPACT_ATOMS: atom_id res chain seq x y z
N MET A 1 25.77 -44.32 -57.46
CA MET A 1 25.84 -44.88 -56.09
C MET A 1 26.17 -43.73 -55.16
N SER A 2 25.22 -43.39 -54.30
CA SER A 2 25.31 -42.95 -52.89
C SER A 2 26.72 -42.88 -52.26
N ASP A 3 27.04 -42.02 -51.28
CA ASP A 3 26.22 -41.34 -50.27
C ASP A 3 27.00 -40.21 -49.56
N ASP A 4 26.26 -39.45 -48.74
CA ASP A 4 26.70 -38.71 -47.53
C ASP A 4 27.25 -37.28 -47.65
N ALA A 5 26.36 -36.38 -48.06
CA ALA A 5 26.27 -35.06 -47.43
C ALA A 5 25.31 -35.13 -46.24
N LEU A 6 25.81 -35.56 -45.08
CA LEU A 6 25.07 -35.55 -43.82
C LEU A 6 24.86 -34.09 -43.36
N LYS A 7 23.85 -33.43 -43.91
CA LYS A 7 23.31 -32.19 -43.36
C LYS A 7 22.71 -32.53 -42.00
N SER A 8 23.43 -32.12 -40.95
CA SER A 8 22.92 -32.07 -39.57
C SER A 8 21.62 -31.25 -39.56
N SER A 9 20.50 -31.96 -39.63
CA SER A 9 19.18 -31.38 -39.46
C SER A 9 18.99 -31.12 -37.98
N THR A 10 19.50 -29.98 -37.50
CA THR A 10 19.16 -29.44 -36.19
C THR A 10 17.64 -29.28 -36.17
N LEU A 11 16.95 -30.15 -35.43
CA LEU A 11 15.53 -30.04 -35.13
C LEU A 11 15.31 -28.66 -34.50
N ALA A 12 14.80 -27.71 -35.30
CA ALA A 12 14.43 -26.40 -34.81
C ALA A 12 13.31 -26.60 -33.79
N VAL A 13 13.59 -26.34 -32.51
CA VAL A 13 12.59 -26.35 -31.44
C VAL A 13 11.50 -25.36 -31.86
N PRO A 14 10.23 -25.79 -31.94
CA PRO A 14 9.16 -24.90 -32.35
C PRO A 14 9.07 -23.70 -31.39
N PRO A 15 8.84 -22.49 -31.92
CA PRO A 15 8.81 -21.29 -31.09
C PRO A 15 7.76 -21.42 -29.99
N PRO A 16 8.04 -20.96 -28.76
CA PRO A 16 7.14 -21.13 -27.63
C PRO A 16 5.79 -20.47 -27.91
N ARG A 17 4.73 -21.24 -27.69
CA ARG A 17 3.34 -20.83 -27.86
C ARG A 17 2.67 -20.68 -26.50
N PRO A 18 1.69 -19.79 -26.36
CA PRO A 18 0.92 -19.68 -25.13
C PRO A 18 0.18 -20.99 -24.85
N PRO A 19 -0.09 -21.29 -23.56
CA PRO A 19 -0.94 -22.42 -23.20
C PRO A 19 -2.30 -22.34 -23.89
N THR A 20 -2.82 -23.48 -24.33
CA THR A 20 -4.13 -23.55 -25.00
C THR A 20 -5.29 -23.41 -24.02
N GLN A 21 -5.09 -23.81 -22.76
CA GLN A 21 -6.09 -23.69 -21.71
C GLN A 21 -5.83 -22.41 -20.90
N VAL A 22 -6.88 -21.62 -20.74
CA VAL A 22 -6.91 -20.46 -19.85
C VAL A 22 -6.78 -20.94 -18.40
N ALA A 23 -6.07 -20.18 -17.57
CA ALA A 23 -5.95 -20.50 -16.15
C ALA A 23 -7.32 -20.56 -15.46
N ALA A 24 -7.53 -21.57 -14.62
CA ALA A 24 -8.74 -21.75 -13.85
C ALA A 24 -8.58 -21.18 -12.44
N PHE A 25 -9.62 -20.52 -11.94
CA PHE A 25 -9.67 -19.91 -10.61
C PHE A 25 -10.89 -20.43 -9.86
N ALA A 26 -10.74 -20.71 -8.56
CA ALA A 26 -11.88 -21.04 -7.72
C ALA A 26 -12.75 -19.79 -7.47
N ALA A 27 -14.02 -19.98 -7.14
CA ALA A 27 -14.92 -18.84 -6.87
C ALA A 27 -14.42 -17.95 -5.71
N SER A 28 -13.71 -18.54 -4.73
CA SER A 28 -13.05 -17.82 -3.61
C SER A 28 -11.94 -16.88 -4.06
N ASP A 29 -11.32 -17.18 -5.19
CA ASP A 29 -10.09 -16.54 -5.65
C ASP A 29 -10.37 -15.38 -6.62
N LEU A 30 -11.65 -15.17 -6.99
CA LEU A 30 -12.04 -14.15 -7.94
C LEU A 30 -12.01 -12.76 -7.29
N LEU A 31 -11.45 -11.79 -8.00
CA LEU A 31 -11.52 -10.38 -7.58
C LEU A 31 -12.97 -9.90 -7.54
N ARG A 32 -13.40 -9.36 -6.41
CA ARG A 32 -14.77 -8.84 -6.18
C ARG A 32 -14.75 -7.38 -5.74
N ASP A 33 -13.83 -7.04 -4.86
CA ASP A 33 -13.72 -5.74 -4.21
C ASP A 33 -12.25 -5.39 -3.91
N THR A 34 -12.04 -4.24 -3.28
CA THR A 34 -10.73 -3.72 -2.90
C THR A 34 -10.04 -4.54 -1.81
N ASN A 35 -10.80 -5.20 -0.92
CA ASN A 35 -10.23 -5.90 0.24
C ASN A 35 -9.49 -7.17 -0.18
N GLY A 36 -10.02 -7.88 -1.18
CA GLY A 36 -9.39 -9.09 -1.72
C GLY A 36 -8.31 -8.85 -2.77
N TYR A 37 -7.96 -7.61 -3.10
CA TYR A 37 -7.09 -7.32 -4.25
C TYR A 37 -5.67 -7.88 -4.08
N GLN A 38 -5.06 -7.78 -2.89
CA GLN A 38 -3.69 -8.27 -2.67
C GLN A 38 -3.63 -9.81 -2.74
N ASP A 39 -4.58 -10.49 -2.12
CA ASP A 39 -4.69 -11.96 -2.17
C ASP A 39 -4.97 -12.45 -3.60
N TRP A 40 -5.78 -11.70 -4.35
CA TRP A 40 -6.02 -11.94 -5.77
C TRP A 40 -4.75 -11.80 -6.62
N VAL A 41 -3.93 -10.76 -6.38
CA VAL A 41 -2.63 -10.60 -7.07
C VAL A 41 -1.71 -11.79 -6.76
N LEU A 42 -1.62 -12.21 -5.50
CA LEU A 42 -0.80 -13.37 -5.12
C LEU A 42 -1.30 -14.66 -5.80
N THR A 43 -2.61 -14.82 -5.87
CA THR A 43 -3.22 -15.97 -6.55
C THR A 43 -2.88 -15.96 -8.03
N LEU A 44 -3.00 -14.82 -8.71
CA LEU A 44 -2.58 -14.68 -10.11
C LEU A 44 -1.10 -15.04 -10.31
N CYS A 45 -0.20 -14.49 -9.47
CA CYS A 45 1.23 -14.78 -9.56
C CYS A 45 1.55 -16.27 -9.34
N SER A 46 0.76 -16.98 -8.54
CA SER A 46 0.93 -18.43 -8.33
C SER A 46 0.38 -19.31 -9.47
N ARG A 47 -0.58 -18.78 -10.25
CA ARG A 47 -1.33 -19.55 -11.26
C ARG A 47 -0.86 -19.30 -12.69
N LEU A 48 -0.27 -18.14 -12.95
CA LEU A 48 0.17 -17.75 -14.29
C LEU A 48 1.70 -17.88 -14.45
N PRO A 49 2.17 -18.16 -15.68
CA PRO A 49 3.58 -18.03 -16.01
C PRO A 49 4.14 -16.64 -15.68
N SER A 50 5.38 -16.57 -15.19
CA SER A 50 6.00 -15.31 -14.75
C SER A 50 6.11 -14.28 -15.88
N ASP A 51 6.40 -14.73 -17.11
CA ASP A 51 6.47 -13.87 -18.30
C ASP A 51 5.12 -13.22 -18.67
N VAL A 52 4.01 -13.92 -18.39
CA VAL A 52 2.65 -13.38 -18.54
C VAL A 52 2.35 -12.35 -17.45
N ILE A 53 2.76 -12.60 -16.21
CA ILE A 53 2.62 -11.63 -15.11
C ILE A 53 3.43 -10.38 -15.40
N ASP A 54 4.69 -10.52 -15.81
CA ASP A 54 5.57 -9.40 -16.16
C ASP A 54 4.98 -8.57 -17.30
N TYR A 55 4.43 -9.23 -18.32
CA TYR A 55 3.72 -8.56 -19.40
C TYR A 55 2.49 -7.79 -18.91
N LEU A 56 1.63 -8.41 -18.08
CA LEU A 56 0.45 -7.75 -17.53
C LEU A 56 0.84 -6.49 -16.74
N GLN A 57 1.92 -6.55 -15.97
CA GLN A 57 2.38 -5.44 -15.13
C GLN A 57 3.06 -4.31 -15.90
N SER A 58 3.92 -4.66 -16.88
CA SER A 58 4.77 -3.71 -17.61
C SER A 58 4.17 -3.24 -18.94
N GLY A 59 3.32 -4.04 -19.56
CA GLY A 59 2.83 -3.83 -20.92
C GLY A 59 3.86 -4.11 -22.02
N VAL A 60 5.02 -4.66 -21.65
CA VAL A 60 6.11 -5.00 -22.56
C VAL A 60 6.11 -6.51 -22.80
N PRO A 61 5.96 -6.97 -24.06
CA PRO A 61 6.05 -8.39 -24.37
C PRO A 61 7.40 -8.99 -23.93
N SER A 62 7.37 -10.19 -23.36
CA SER A 62 8.59 -10.90 -22.99
C SER A 62 9.48 -11.16 -24.21
N SER A 63 10.80 -11.17 -24.00
CA SER A 63 11.77 -11.59 -25.04
C SER A 63 11.60 -13.05 -25.45
N SER A 64 10.96 -13.87 -24.60
CA SER A 64 10.59 -15.25 -24.92
C SER A 64 9.44 -15.35 -25.92
N TRP A 65 8.68 -14.27 -26.18
CA TRP A 65 7.52 -14.29 -27.05
C TRP A 65 7.92 -13.95 -28.49
N PRO A 66 7.74 -14.88 -29.46
CA PRO A 66 7.98 -14.59 -30.86
C PRO A 66 7.10 -13.42 -31.32
N PRO A 67 7.62 -12.45 -32.11
CA PRO A 67 6.85 -11.30 -32.57
C PRO A 67 5.52 -11.66 -33.25
N SER A 68 5.51 -12.76 -34.02
CA SER A 68 4.31 -13.29 -34.69
C SER A 68 3.24 -13.81 -33.73
N TYR A 69 3.60 -14.14 -32.48
CA TYR A 69 2.70 -14.71 -31.48
C TYR A 69 2.35 -13.73 -30.35
N VAL A 70 2.85 -12.49 -30.38
CA VAL A 70 2.55 -11.49 -29.34
C VAL A 70 1.05 -11.27 -29.17
N SER A 71 0.27 -11.20 -30.25
CA SER A 71 -1.20 -11.05 -30.16
C SER A 71 -1.88 -12.27 -29.55
N LEU A 72 -1.32 -13.47 -29.77
CA LEU A 72 -1.85 -14.70 -29.17
C LEU A 72 -1.54 -14.77 -27.68
N TRP A 73 -0.34 -14.34 -27.28
CA TRP A 73 0.05 -14.19 -25.88
C TRP A 73 -0.75 -13.10 -25.16
N ASP A 74 -1.03 -11.96 -25.81
CA ASP A 74 -1.93 -10.94 -25.26
C ASP A 74 -3.35 -11.50 -25.07
N HIS A 75 -3.85 -12.25 -26.04
CA HIS A 75 -5.16 -12.91 -25.93
C HIS A 75 -5.19 -13.88 -24.74
N TYR A 76 -4.15 -14.70 -24.57
CA TYR A 76 -4.01 -15.60 -23.43
C TYR A 76 -3.97 -14.84 -22.10
N ALA A 77 -3.17 -13.78 -22.01
CA ALA A 77 -3.06 -12.94 -20.82
C ALA A 77 -4.39 -12.29 -20.47
N ARG A 78 -5.09 -11.71 -21.46
CA ARG A 78 -6.45 -11.15 -21.31
C ARG A 78 -7.44 -12.21 -20.84
N ALA A 79 -7.48 -13.37 -21.49
CA ALA A 79 -8.43 -14.41 -21.11
C ALA A 79 -8.19 -14.89 -19.67
N SER A 80 -6.92 -15.04 -19.29
CA SER A 80 -6.52 -15.47 -17.95
C SER A 80 -6.88 -14.46 -16.86
N ILE A 81 -6.61 -13.17 -17.08
CA ILE A 81 -7.01 -12.14 -16.10
C ILE A 81 -8.53 -11.97 -16.02
N CYS A 82 -9.25 -12.11 -17.14
CA CYS A 82 -10.72 -12.08 -17.15
C CYS A 82 -11.34 -13.30 -16.43
N ALA A 83 -10.69 -14.47 -16.49
CA ALA A 83 -11.12 -15.65 -15.75
C ALA A 83 -10.90 -15.51 -14.23
N ALA A 84 -10.01 -14.61 -13.82
CA ALA A 84 -9.69 -14.35 -12.42
C ALA A 84 -10.57 -13.28 -11.75
N VAL A 85 -11.58 -12.72 -12.43
CA VAL A 85 -12.44 -11.67 -11.86
C VAL A 85 -13.88 -12.14 -11.74
N ASN A 86 -14.64 -11.53 -10.83
CA ASN A 86 -16.06 -11.84 -10.70
C ASN A 86 -16.83 -11.45 -11.97
N PRO A 87 -17.55 -12.40 -12.62
CA PRO A 87 -18.20 -12.17 -13.91
C PRO A 87 -19.38 -11.19 -13.85
N TRP A 88 -19.96 -10.97 -12.67
CA TRP A 88 -21.13 -10.13 -12.49
C TRP A 88 -20.76 -8.72 -12.04
N MET A 89 -19.76 -8.59 -11.17
CA MET A 89 -19.40 -7.31 -10.54
C MET A 89 -18.26 -6.57 -11.25
N VAL A 90 -17.32 -7.33 -11.82
CA VAL A 90 -16.04 -6.76 -12.29
C VAL A 90 -15.94 -6.84 -13.81
N LEU A 91 -16.20 -8.02 -14.38
CA LEU A 91 -16.02 -8.29 -15.80
C LEU A 91 -16.79 -7.33 -16.75
N PRO A 92 -18.05 -6.93 -16.47
CA PRO A 92 -18.79 -6.05 -17.38
C PRO A 92 -18.08 -4.70 -17.62
N GLY A 93 -17.38 -4.18 -16.61
CA GLY A 93 -16.62 -2.93 -16.69
C GLY A 93 -15.31 -3.02 -17.49
N LEU A 94 -14.92 -4.21 -17.93
CA LEU A 94 -13.69 -4.45 -18.70
C LEU A 94 -13.92 -4.55 -20.22
N SER A 95 -15.18 -4.63 -20.65
CA SER A 95 -15.57 -4.84 -22.05
C SER A 95 -14.95 -3.82 -23.02
N GLN A 96 -14.81 -2.57 -22.58
CA GLN A 96 -14.19 -1.48 -23.35
C GLN A 96 -12.75 -1.77 -23.81
N TYR A 97 -12.02 -2.66 -23.13
CA TYR A 97 -10.62 -2.96 -23.45
C TYR A 97 -10.45 -4.15 -24.41
N PHE A 98 -11.50 -4.89 -24.74
CA PHE A 98 -11.38 -6.15 -25.49
C PHE A 98 -10.98 -5.99 -26.95
N GLY A 99 -11.20 -4.80 -27.53
CA GLY A 99 -10.78 -4.47 -28.90
C GLY A 99 -9.40 -3.82 -28.99
N ASP A 100 -8.77 -3.50 -27.86
CA ASP A 100 -7.53 -2.75 -27.82
C ASP A 100 -6.30 -3.64 -28.06
N PRO A 101 -5.25 -3.12 -28.71
CA PRO A 101 -3.95 -3.77 -28.66
C PRO A 101 -3.44 -3.77 -27.21
N ARG A 102 -2.82 -4.89 -26.81
CA ARG A 102 -2.32 -5.11 -25.44
C ARG A 102 -3.41 -5.03 -24.38
N SER A 103 -4.56 -5.58 -24.75
CA SER A 103 -5.78 -5.61 -23.93
C SER A 103 -5.54 -6.20 -22.54
N GLY A 104 -4.69 -7.23 -22.40
CA GLY A 104 -4.37 -7.84 -21.11
C GLY A 104 -3.73 -6.84 -20.14
N HIS A 105 -2.74 -6.08 -20.61
CA HIS A 105 -2.09 -5.05 -19.80
C HIS A 105 -3.06 -3.92 -19.42
N LYS A 106 -3.87 -3.43 -20.36
CA LYS A 106 -4.84 -2.36 -20.07
C LYS A 106 -5.86 -2.79 -19.02
N ILE A 107 -6.33 -4.04 -19.09
CA ILE A 107 -7.22 -4.61 -18.08
C ILE A 107 -6.52 -4.70 -16.71
N TRP A 108 -5.29 -5.17 -16.67
CA TRP A 108 -4.50 -5.18 -15.43
C TRP A 108 -4.39 -3.78 -14.81
N VAL A 109 -4.06 -2.77 -15.62
CA VAL A 109 -4.00 -1.37 -15.16
C VAL A 109 -5.35 -0.90 -14.65
N ALA A 110 -6.44 -1.18 -15.35
CA ALA A 110 -7.79 -0.79 -14.91
C ALA A 110 -8.19 -1.44 -13.59
N LEU A 111 -7.90 -2.74 -13.42
CA LEU A 111 -8.17 -3.47 -12.18
C LEU A 111 -7.32 -2.96 -11.03
N ARG A 112 -6.02 -2.74 -11.26
CA ARG A 112 -5.12 -2.11 -10.29
C ARG A 112 -5.63 -0.71 -9.89
N MET A 113 -6.05 0.10 -10.85
CA MET A 113 -6.55 1.46 -10.61
C MET A 113 -7.90 1.49 -9.90
N ARG A 114 -8.69 0.42 -9.96
CA ARG A 114 -10.03 0.36 -9.36
C ARG A 114 -10.05 -0.34 -8.00
N TYR A 115 -9.28 -1.43 -7.87
CA TYR A 115 -9.31 -2.31 -6.72
C TYR A 115 -7.99 -2.33 -5.95
N GLY A 116 -6.87 -2.04 -6.63
CA GLY A 116 -5.54 -2.00 -6.04
C GLY A 116 -5.10 -0.64 -5.52
N THR A 117 -5.91 0.40 -5.71
CA THR A 117 -5.61 1.72 -5.15
C THR A 117 -5.95 1.72 -3.67
N VAL A 118 -4.96 1.40 -2.87
CA VAL A 118 -4.99 1.71 -1.44
C VAL A 118 -4.92 3.23 -1.33
N SER A 119 -5.87 3.85 -0.63
CA SER A 119 -5.79 5.29 -0.37
C SER A 119 -4.47 5.56 0.33
N VAL A 120 -3.79 6.65 -0.01
CA VAL A 120 -2.56 7.03 0.72
C VAL A 120 -2.87 7.23 2.22
N VAL A 121 -4.11 7.61 2.54
CA VAL A 121 -4.64 7.68 3.90
C VAL A 121 -4.62 6.32 4.59
N ASP A 122 -5.03 5.25 3.90
CA ASP A 122 -5.05 3.89 4.44
C ASP A 122 -3.63 3.32 4.60
N LEU A 123 -2.65 3.87 3.88
CA LEU A 123 -1.22 3.54 4.01
C LEU A 123 -0.53 4.28 5.15
N LEU A 124 -1.15 5.29 5.78
CA LEU A 124 -0.51 6.06 6.86
C LEU A 124 0.00 5.16 8.01
N PRO A 125 -0.75 4.17 8.52
CA PRO A 125 -0.26 3.28 9.56
C PRO A 125 0.92 2.41 9.10
N VAL A 126 0.92 1.99 7.83
CA VAL A 126 1.98 1.19 7.21
C VAL A 126 3.28 1.99 7.15
N ILE A 127 3.20 3.22 6.64
CA ILE A 127 4.34 4.14 6.54
C ILE A 127 4.84 4.48 7.95
N SER A 128 3.95 4.76 8.91
CA SER A 128 4.33 5.04 10.29
C SER A 128 5.09 3.89 10.94
N ARG A 129 4.72 2.63 10.66
CA ARG A 129 5.43 1.45 11.20
C ARG A 129 6.78 1.26 10.55
N LEU A 130 6.87 1.34 9.22
CA LEU A 130 8.11 1.15 8.48
C LEU A 130 9.18 2.18 8.84
N PHE A 131 8.77 3.41 9.13
CA PHE A 131 9.66 4.50 9.53
C PHE A 131 9.56 4.82 11.03
N SER A 132 9.15 3.84 11.85
CA SER A 132 9.13 4.00 13.31
C SER A 132 10.56 4.27 13.82
N PRO A 133 10.74 5.15 14.83
CA PRO A 133 12.04 5.31 15.48
C PRO A 133 12.40 4.15 16.42
N ASP A 134 11.48 3.20 16.64
CA ASP A 134 11.71 2.06 17.54
C ASP A 134 12.90 1.22 17.06
N PRO A 135 13.77 0.76 17.98
CA PRO A 135 14.90 -0.10 17.61
C PRO A 135 14.41 -1.47 17.15
N MET A 136 15.24 -2.14 16.34
CA MET A 136 14.99 -3.51 15.94
C MET A 136 14.95 -4.44 17.17
N PRO A 137 14.06 -5.45 17.22
CA PRO A 137 13.97 -6.34 18.38
C PRO A 137 15.26 -7.12 18.64
N ASP A 138 15.59 -7.35 19.91
CA ASP A 138 16.80 -8.05 20.36
C ASP A 138 16.58 -9.54 20.65
N THR A 139 15.33 -10.01 20.63
CA THR A 139 14.98 -11.43 20.74
C THR A 139 14.65 -12.06 19.39
N ALA A 140 15.01 -13.34 19.22
CA ALA A 140 14.81 -14.05 17.96
C ALA A 140 13.33 -14.13 17.54
N ASN A 141 12.41 -14.37 18.49
CA ASN A 141 10.98 -14.49 18.20
C ASN A 141 10.37 -13.16 17.75
N GLU A 142 10.72 -12.06 18.41
CA GLU A 142 10.23 -10.72 18.04
C GLU A 142 10.84 -10.24 16.73
N PHE A 143 12.11 -10.58 16.47
CA PHE A 143 12.76 -10.29 15.19
C PHE A 143 12.06 -10.97 14.02
N LEU A 144 11.67 -12.25 14.15
CA LEU A 144 10.93 -12.95 13.09
C LEU A 144 9.59 -12.27 12.81
N GLN A 145 8.84 -11.89 13.85
CA GLN A 145 7.58 -11.14 13.67
C GLN A 145 7.81 -9.77 13.05
N PHE A 146 8.89 -9.07 13.44
CA PHE A 146 9.28 -7.80 12.82
C PHE A 146 9.59 -7.97 11.34
N ARG A 147 10.40 -8.97 10.96
CA ARG A 147 10.74 -9.28 9.57
C ARG A 147 9.49 -9.55 8.73
N ASP A 148 8.62 -10.44 9.20
CA ASP A 148 7.42 -10.81 8.45
C ASP A 148 6.49 -9.60 8.25
N ARG A 149 6.36 -8.73 9.28
CA ARG A 149 5.63 -7.47 9.17
C ARG A 149 6.29 -6.50 8.18
N PHE A 150 7.61 -6.34 8.26
CA PHE A 150 8.38 -5.44 7.41
C PHE A 150 8.28 -5.83 5.93
N GLU A 151 8.43 -7.11 5.62
CA GLU A 151 8.28 -7.64 4.26
C GLU A 151 6.87 -7.42 3.72
N ASN A 152 5.84 -7.66 4.54
CA ASN A 152 4.47 -7.46 4.13
C ASN A 152 4.13 -5.97 3.90
N ASP A 153 4.56 -5.09 4.80
CA ASP A 153 4.37 -3.64 4.68
C ASP A 153 5.14 -3.08 3.46
N SER A 154 6.36 -3.56 3.20
CA SER A 154 7.16 -3.17 2.03
C SER A 154 6.51 -3.60 0.72
N ARG A 155 6.03 -4.84 0.64
CA ARG A 155 5.30 -5.35 -0.52
C ARG A 155 4.02 -4.55 -0.78
N LEU A 156 3.31 -4.17 0.28
CA LEU A 156 2.11 -3.35 0.17
C LEU A 156 2.42 -1.96 -0.40
N LEU A 157 3.51 -1.31 0.04
CA LEU A 157 3.92 -0.02 -0.51
C LEU A 157 4.30 -0.10 -2.00
N ASP A 158 5.09 -1.10 -2.38
CA ASP A 158 5.51 -1.31 -3.77
C ASP A 158 4.29 -1.54 -4.69
N ASN A 159 3.38 -2.41 -4.28
CA ASN A 159 2.14 -2.69 -5.00
C ASN A 159 1.22 -1.47 -5.12
N SER A 160 1.27 -0.57 -4.15
CA SER A 160 0.43 0.64 -4.10
C SER A 160 0.96 1.77 -4.98
N LYS A 161 2.19 1.67 -5.51
CA LYS A 161 2.86 2.71 -6.31
C LYS A 161 2.83 4.10 -5.65
N VAL A 162 3.04 4.12 -4.33
CA VAL A 162 3.01 5.37 -3.57
C VAL A 162 4.14 6.29 -4.03
N THR A 163 3.87 7.60 -4.16
CA THR A 163 4.90 8.57 -4.59
C THR A 163 5.86 8.91 -3.45
N THR A 164 7.08 9.35 -3.77
CA THR A 164 8.03 9.87 -2.77
C THR A 164 7.43 11.02 -1.96
N ASP A 165 6.72 11.95 -2.59
CA ASP A 165 6.00 13.02 -1.88
C ASP A 165 4.97 12.45 -0.89
N SER A 166 4.22 11.43 -1.30
CA SER A 166 3.25 10.78 -0.43
C SER A 166 3.90 10.10 0.78
N LEU A 167 5.09 9.50 0.60
CA LEU A 167 5.90 8.98 1.72
C LEU A 167 6.34 10.09 2.68
N LEU A 168 6.90 11.18 2.15
CA LEU A 168 7.42 12.29 2.94
C LEU A 168 6.32 13.00 3.74
N VAL A 169 5.15 13.22 3.12
CA VAL A 169 3.98 13.80 3.82
C VAL A 169 3.49 12.85 4.90
N SER A 170 3.31 11.57 4.57
CA SER A 170 2.83 10.57 5.52
C SER A 170 3.76 10.46 6.73
N HIS A 171 5.07 10.45 6.51
CA HIS A 171 6.07 10.49 7.58
C HIS A 171 5.96 11.77 8.42
N SER A 172 5.77 12.92 7.78
CA SER A 172 5.59 14.20 8.49
C SER A 172 4.34 14.21 9.36
N LEU A 173 3.23 13.65 8.87
CA LEU A 173 1.97 13.51 9.61
C LEU A 173 2.10 12.56 10.82
N ALA A 174 2.86 11.47 10.69
CA ALA A 174 3.10 10.52 11.76
C ALA A 174 3.90 11.13 12.92
N ARG A 175 4.77 12.11 12.63
CA ARG A 175 5.63 12.78 13.61
C ARG A 175 5.04 14.07 14.18
N MET A 176 3.79 14.40 13.85
CA MET A 176 3.18 15.63 14.34
C MET A 176 3.01 15.64 15.87
N PRO A 177 3.24 16.79 16.53
CA PRO A 177 2.90 16.95 17.92
C PRO A 177 1.38 16.80 18.13
N SER A 178 0.99 16.34 19.32
CA SER A 178 -0.41 16.14 19.69
C SER A 178 -1.26 17.41 19.61
N SER A 179 -0.66 18.59 19.77
CA SER A 179 -1.31 19.90 19.60
C SER A 179 -1.89 20.10 18.20
N LEU A 180 -1.32 19.43 17.18
CA LEU A 180 -1.81 19.48 15.80
C LEU A 180 -2.73 18.31 15.44
N SER A 181 -3.15 17.48 16.41
CA SER A 181 -3.97 16.30 16.15
C SER A 181 -5.30 16.63 15.46
N ALA A 182 -5.98 17.72 15.86
CA ALA A 182 -7.23 18.16 15.25
C ALA A 182 -7.04 18.60 13.78
N TRP A 183 -5.97 19.35 13.51
CA TRP A 183 -5.59 19.73 12.15
C TRP A 183 -5.25 18.49 11.30
N ARG A 184 -4.46 17.56 11.85
CA ARG A 184 -4.07 16.32 11.19
C ARG A 184 -5.30 15.51 10.79
N THR A 185 -6.25 15.33 11.70
CA THR A 185 -7.52 14.63 11.44
C THR A 185 -8.31 15.33 10.34
N THR A 186 -8.45 16.65 10.40
CA THR A 186 -9.16 17.43 9.38
C THR A 186 -8.49 17.30 8.00
N PHE A 187 -7.16 17.41 7.96
CA PHE A 187 -6.36 17.23 6.76
C PHE A 187 -6.56 15.84 6.16
N VAL A 188 -6.37 14.78 6.95
CA VAL A 188 -6.54 13.39 6.51
C VAL A 188 -7.96 13.15 6.00
N ASN A 189 -8.99 13.59 6.73
CA ASN A 189 -10.38 13.44 6.31
C ASN A 189 -10.68 14.17 4.98
N SER A 190 -10.08 15.35 4.77
CA SER A 190 -10.22 16.10 3.51
C SER A 190 -9.54 15.43 2.32
N GLN A 191 -8.63 14.46 2.54
CA GLN A 191 -8.04 13.70 1.45
C GLN A 191 -8.98 12.61 0.94
N GLY A 192 -9.92 12.12 1.76
CA GLY A 192 -10.86 11.07 1.38
C GLY A 192 -10.16 9.84 0.78
N THR A 193 -10.53 9.49 -0.46
CA THR A 193 -9.92 8.38 -1.23
C THR A 193 -8.80 8.83 -2.17
N SER A 194 -8.20 10.00 -1.91
CA SER A 194 -7.10 10.52 -2.73
C SER A 194 -5.94 9.54 -2.79
N ARG A 195 -5.37 9.43 -3.99
CA ARG A 195 -4.27 8.51 -4.31
C ARG A 195 -2.90 9.14 -4.13
N THR A 196 -2.87 10.45 -3.99
CA THR A 196 -1.65 11.25 -3.85
C THR A 196 -1.88 12.32 -2.79
N LEU A 197 -0.88 12.54 -1.95
CA LEU A 197 -0.86 13.71 -1.07
C LEU A 197 -0.32 14.93 -1.84
N PRO A 198 -0.66 16.15 -1.39
CA PRO A 198 -0.01 17.36 -1.88
C PRO A 198 1.51 17.28 -1.70
N PRO A 199 2.31 18.06 -2.47
CA PRO A 199 3.76 18.06 -2.34
C PRO A 199 4.22 18.31 -0.91
N ALA A 200 5.29 17.63 -0.48
CA ALA A 200 5.75 17.68 0.92
C ALA A 200 6.04 19.11 1.41
N ALA A 201 6.64 19.94 0.56
CA ALA A 201 6.93 21.34 0.86
C ALA A 201 5.67 22.14 1.24
N GLN A 202 4.56 21.95 0.51
CA GLN A 202 3.30 22.65 0.78
C GLN A 202 2.71 22.25 2.13
N ILE A 203 2.88 20.98 2.50
CA ILE A 203 2.40 20.47 3.79
C ILE A 203 3.25 21.03 4.93
N LEU A 204 4.59 21.02 4.80
CA LEU A 204 5.49 21.62 5.78
C LEU A 204 5.20 23.12 5.99
N ASP A 205 4.97 23.87 4.91
CA ASP A 205 4.58 25.29 5.00
C ASP A 205 3.25 25.50 5.72
N ARG A 206 2.30 24.57 5.54
CA ARG A 206 1.01 24.62 6.23
C ARG A 206 1.17 24.29 7.71
N ILE A 207 1.91 23.24 8.04
CA ILE A 207 2.23 22.84 9.42
C ILE A 207 2.91 23.99 10.16
N TYR A 208 3.91 24.61 9.54
CA TYR A 208 4.61 25.75 10.13
C TYR A 208 3.66 26.91 10.46
N ARG A 209 2.71 27.22 9.55
CA ARG A 209 1.69 28.26 9.79
C ARG A 209 0.77 27.91 10.97
N GLU A 210 0.33 26.66 11.08
CA GLU A 210 -0.50 26.20 12.21
C GLU A 210 0.27 26.30 13.54
N ILE A 211 1.53 25.87 13.57
CA ILE A 211 2.39 25.98 14.76
C ILE A 211 2.56 27.45 15.17
N LYS A 212 2.77 28.36 14.20
CA LYS A 212 2.90 29.80 14.47
C LYS A 212 1.59 30.42 14.95
N ALA A 213 0.44 29.89 14.52
CA ALA A 213 -0.87 30.38 14.92
C ALA A 213 -1.32 29.85 16.30
N CYS A 214 -0.72 28.76 16.80
CA CYS A 214 -0.94 28.31 18.15
C CYS A 214 -0.41 29.35 19.15
N PRO A 215 -1.22 29.78 20.14
CA PRO A 215 -0.74 30.63 21.22
C PRO A 215 0.38 29.89 21.95
N VAL A 216 1.58 30.48 22.00
CA VAL A 216 2.59 30.07 22.97
C VAL A 216 1.99 30.42 24.33
N ASP A 217 1.71 29.43 25.17
CA ASP A 217 1.33 29.68 26.55
C ASP A 217 2.33 30.68 27.13
N SER A 218 1.85 31.90 27.41
CA SER A 218 2.63 32.86 28.18
C SER A 218 3.01 32.18 29.49
N PRO A 219 4.27 32.25 29.93
CA PRO A 219 4.58 31.79 31.27
C PRO A 219 3.71 32.61 32.21
N VAL A 220 2.79 31.94 32.90
CA VAL A 220 2.06 32.54 34.01
C VAL A 220 3.14 32.99 34.98
N ALA A 221 3.42 34.30 34.95
CA ALA A 221 4.32 34.94 35.88
C ALA A 221 3.88 34.52 37.27
N ALA A 222 4.79 33.89 38.01
CA ALA A 222 4.61 33.61 39.41
C ALA A 222 4.45 34.96 40.14
N THR A 223 3.22 35.40 40.35
CA THR A 223 2.94 36.55 41.21
C THR A 223 3.10 36.07 42.65
N THR A 224 4.33 36.17 43.15
CA THR A 224 4.61 36.22 44.58
C THR A 224 3.86 37.41 45.18
N THR A 225 2.87 37.15 46.03
CA THR A 225 2.46 38.12 47.06
C THR A 225 2.67 37.47 48.40
N SER A 226 3.79 37.85 49.01
CA SER A 226 4.18 37.53 50.37
C SER A 226 3.49 38.50 51.35
N GLN A 227 2.90 37.92 52.39
CA GLN A 227 2.65 38.46 53.74
C GLN A 227 1.60 39.56 53.97
N GLN A 228 0.60 39.22 54.80
CA GLN A 228 0.52 39.82 56.14
C GLN A 228 -0.12 38.88 57.17
N ARG A 229 0.34 38.99 58.42
CA ARG A 229 0.33 38.03 59.52
C ARG A 229 -0.67 38.47 60.63
N VAL A 230 -1.61 37.57 61.00
CA VAL A 230 -2.02 37.10 62.38
C VAL A 230 -2.83 38.15 63.24
N PRO A 231 -3.79 37.78 64.15
CA PRO A 231 -3.71 36.68 65.11
C PRO A 231 -4.93 35.80 65.48
N HIS A 232 -4.60 34.53 65.70
CA HIS A 232 -4.92 33.64 66.84
C HIS A 232 -6.07 33.96 67.82
N MET A 233 -6.97 32.97 68.00
CA MET A 233 -7.52 32.53 69.31
C MET A 233 -8.14 31.12 69.11
N ASN A 234 -7.48 30.05 69.58
CA ASN A 234 -7.78 29.26 70.80
C ASN A 234 -9.16 28.55 70.70
N HIS A 235 -9.38 27.25 70.96
CA HIS A 235 -8.76 26.35 71.94
C HIS A 235 -9.40 24.93 71.85
N LEU A 236 -8.69 23.90 72.37
CA LEU A 236 -9.12 22.56 72.86
C LEU A 236 -9.54 21.49 71.81
N THR A 237 -8.72 20.43 71.56
CA THR A 237 -8.63 19.10 72.26
C THR A 237 -9.94 18.28 72.18
N ALA A 238 -9.99 16.97 71.95
CA ALA A 238 -9.04 15.87 72.06
C ALA A 238 -9.53 14.68 71.20
N GLN A 239 -8.62 13.74 70.88
CA GLN A 239 -8.71 12.25 71.00
C GLN A 239 -10.07 11.56 70.69
N ALA A 240 -10.17 10.39 70.05
CA ALA A 240 -9.28 9.24 69.87
C ALA A 240 -10.08 8.12 69.14
N VAL A 241 -9.38 7.18 68.49
CA VAL A 241 -9.65 5.70 68.48
C VAL A 241 -10.90 5.22 67.71
N VAL A 242 -11.02 4.09 66.99
CA VAL A 242 -10.25 2.93 66.47
C VAL A 242 -11.27 2.13 65.62
N SER A 243 -10.82 1.44 64.54
CA SER A 243 -11.47 0.30 63.83
C SER A 243 -12.87 0.53 63.19
N LEU A 244 -13.21 0.06 61.99
CA LEU A 244 -12.81 -1.09 61.16
C LEU A 244 -12.68 -0.65 59.69
#